data_AF-A0A970AX21-F1
#
_entry.id   AF-A0A970AX21-F1
#
_cell.length_a   1.000
_cell.length_b   1.000
_cell.length_c   1.000
_cell.angle_alpha   90.00
_cell.angle_beta   90.00
_cell.angle_gamma   90.00
#
_symmetry.space_group_name_H-M   'P 1'
#
loop_
_entity.id
_entity.type
_entity.pdbx_description
1 polymer ?
#
loop_
_entity_poly.entity_id
_entity_poly.type
_entity_poly.pdbx_seq_one_letter_code
_entity_poly.pdbx_strand_id
1 'polypeptide(L)'
;MPHSLARIFAILALPLLAACAGNPKPDATPEVVPGYEGIQDGEFFIEPVAERFLAGGNQRAEVAYAGDEAPGTIVVDTYARKLYLVMEGGRAMRYPIAVGREGLSFRGTGVVGRKAEWPAWQPTANMVRTRPDLYAAYAGGLPGGLQNPLGARALYLYRGGRDTMFRIHGTSDAASVGYATSAGCIRLFNQDAIDLYNRVPNGTRVKVRTEVESLAAEGPQMEDAYGRMIPDTPENEAQKEKDLALIAKQAEKDRAAAEKADKKRLAACQRRGIEPEDCPGPELPDAVVTIGTQGNTQG
;
A
#
# COMPACT_ATOMS: atom_id res chain seq x y z
N MET A 1 -31.68 -75.59 48.01
CA MET A 1 -30.58 -76.32 47.33
C MET A 1 -29.98 -75.39 46.28
N PRO A 2 -28.65 -75.42 46.09
CA PRO A 2 -27.84 -74.32 45.58
C PRO A 2 -27.91 -74.23 44.04
N HIS A 3 -27.51 -73.10 43.45
CA HIS A 3 -26.32 -72.98 42.59
C HIS A 3 -26.09 -71.51 42.21
N SER A 4 -24.82 -71.13 42.30
CA SER A 4 -24.19 -69.84 42.01
C SER A 4 -24.14 -69.52 40.51
N LEU A 5 -23.91 -68.25 40.14
CA LEU A 5 -23.13 -67.70 39.00
C LEU A 5 -23.72 -66.34 38.58
N ALA A 6 -23.15 -65.19 38.99
CA ALA A 6 -21.96 -64.51 38.45
C ALA A 6 -22.27 -63.52 37.29
N ARG A 7 -22.02 -62.22 37.58
CA ARG A 7 -21.50 -61.14 36.72
C ARG A 7 -22.38 -60.78 35.48
N ILE A 8 -22.71 -59.52 35.20
CA ILE A 8 -21.83 -58.45 34.73
C ILE A 8 -22.67 -57.15 34.80
N PHE A 9 -22.18 -56.12 35.51
CA PHE A 9 -22.67 -54.75 35.36
C PHE A 9 -22.07 -54.15 34.08
N ALA A 10 -22.89 -53.94 33.05
CA ALA A 10 -22.49 -53.16 31.88
C ALA A 10 -22.71 -51.66 32.20
N ILE A 11 -21.67 -51.00 32.69
CA ILE A 11 -21.63 -49.54 32.79
C ILE A 11 -21.39 -49.01 31.36
N LEU A 12 -22.43 -48.44 30.77
CA LEU A 12 -22.35 -47.73 29.49
C LEU A 12 -21.64 -46.40 29.73
N ALA A 13 -20.31 -46.39 29.59
CA ALA A 13 -19.53 -45.16 29.56
C ALA A 13 -19.71 -44.49 28.19
N LEU A 14 -20.51 -43.41 28.13
CA LEU A 14 -20.51 -42.51 26.99
C LEU A 14 -19.12 -41.87 26.87
N PRO A 15 -18.45 -41.93 25.71
CA PRO A 15 -17.26 -41.12 25.49
C PRO A 15 -17.72 -39.67 25.26
N LEU A 16 -17.50 -38.82 26.25
CA LEU A 16 -17.46 -37.38 26.04
C LEU A 16 -16.28 -37.08 25.11
N LEU A 17 -16.56 -36.98 23.81
CA LEU A 17 -15.69 -36.32 22.85
C LEU A 17 -15.63 -34.85 23.26
N ALA A 18 -14.65 -34.52 24.12
CA ALA A 18 -14.21 -33.16 24.30
C ALA A 18 -13.58 -32.71 22.97
N ALA A 19 -14.39 -32.13 22.10
CA ALA A 19 -13.92 -31.37 20.96
C ALA A 19 -13.15 -30.17 21.53
N CYS A 20 -11.83 -30.26 21.53
CA CYS A 20 -10.97 -29.09 21.67
C CYS A 20 -11.16 -28.23 20.41
N ALA A 21 -12.27 -27.50 20.35
CA ALA A 21 -12.36 -26.32 19.51
C ALA A 21 -11.29 -25.36 20.04
N GLY A 22 -10.16 -25.25 19.33
CA GLY A 22 -9.18 -24.23 19.63
C GLY A 22 -9.88 -22.89 19.61
N ASN A 23 -9.84 -22.16 20.72
CA ASN A 23 -10.37 -20.81 20.77
C ASN A 23 -9.77 -20.02 19.59
N PRO A 24 -10.59 -19.32 18.78
CA PRO A 24 -10.04 -18.41 17.80
C PRO A 24 -9.09 -17.48 18.52
N LYS A 25 -7.84 -17.44 18.06
CA LYS A 25 -6.83 -16.53 18.59
C LYS A 25 -7.43 -15.13 18.46
N PRO A 26 -7.57 -14.35 19.54
CA PRO A 26 -8.04 -12.98 19.40
C PRO A 26 -7.12 -12.31 18.38
N ASP A 27 -7.70 -11.70 17.35
CA ASP A 27 -6.94 -10.91 16.40
C ASP A 27 -6.06 -9.95 17.22
N ALA A 28 -4.75 -10.09 17.08
CA ALA A 28 -3.81 -9.24 17.79
C ALA A 28 -4.19 -7.80 17.43
N THR A 29 -4.47 -6.98 18.44
CA THR A 29 -4.64 -5.54 18.24
C THR A 29 -3.43 -5.06 17.44
N PRO A 30 -3.64 -4.38 16.28
CA PRO A 30 -2.53 -3.96 15.45
C PRO A 30 -1.51 -3.21 16.30
N GLU A 31 -0.25 -3.64 16.25
CA GLU A 31 0.82 -2.96 16.98
C GLU A 31 0.92 -1.52 16.46
N VAL A 32 0.84 -0.56 17.37
CA VAL A 32 0.81 0.85 17.05
C VAL A 32 2.24 1.32 16.78
N VAL A 33 2.54 1.63 15.52
CA VAL A 33 3.87 2.13 15.14
C VAL A 33 3.95 3.64 15.39
N PRO A 34 4.95 4.13 16.15
CA PRO A 34 5.08 5.55 16.45
C PRO A 34 5.08 6.43 15.19
N GLY A 35 4.23 7.44 15.18
CA GLY A 35 4.05 8.35 14.05
C GLY A 35 3.12 7.86 12.96
N TYR A 36 2.62 6.63 13.04
CA TYR A 36 1.69 5.99 12.10
C TYR A 36 0.41 5.51 12.79
N GLU A 37 0.08 6.11 13.93
CA GLU A 37 -1.11 5.82 14.70
C GLU A 37 -2.38 6.27 13.96
N GLY A 38 -3.54 5.86 14.51
CA GLY A 38 -4.81 6.40 14.08
C GLY A 38 -4.93 7.87 14.46
N ILE A 39 -5.39 8.71 13.54
CA ILE A 39 -5.51 10.16 13.73
C ILE A 39 -6.96 10.59 13.53
N GLN A 40 -7.54 11.23 14.55
CA GLN A 40 -8.79 11.99 14.38
C GLN A 40 -8.46 13.37 13.81
N ASP A 41 -8.94 13.66 12.60
CA ASP A 41 -8.69 14.91 11.89
C ASP A 41 -10.01 15.54 11.43
N GLY A 42 -10.55 16.42 12.27
CA GLY A 42 -11.90 16.97 12.09
C GLY A 42 -12.95 15.86 12.18
N GLU A 43 -13.77 15.71 11.14
CA GLU A 43 -14.81 14.69 11.05
C GLU A 43 -14.30 13.31 10.58
N PHE A 44 -13.04 13.22 10.14
CA PHE A 44 -12.48 11.99 9.57
C PHE A 44 -11.55 11.31 10.57
N PHE A 45 -11.72 10.00 10.70
CA PHE A 45 -10.77 9.13 11.41
C PHE A 45 -9.87 8.42 10.39
N ILE A 46 -8.58 8.71 10.44
CA ILE A 46 -7.57 8.05 9.62
C ILE A 46 -7.09 6.82 10.38
N GLU A 47 -7.28 5.65 9.81
CA GLU A 47 -6.82 4.38 10.39
C GLU A 47 -5.29 4.35 10.56
N PRO A 48 -4.77 3.63 11.58
CA PRO A 48 -3.34 3.38 11.72
C PRO A 48 -2.80 2.64 10.49
N VAL A 49 -1.57 2.94 10.09
CA VAL A 49 -0.94 2.22 8.99
C VAL A 49 -0.50 0.85 9.47
N ALA A 50 -0.97 -0.21 8.80
CA ALA A 50 -0.58 -1.57 9.13
C ALA A 50 0.94 -1.77 9.00
N GLU A 51 1.55 -2.41 10.00
CA GLU A 51 3.01 -2.62 10.10
C GLU A 51 3.64 -3.21 8.83
N ARG A 52 2.93 -4.12 8.16
CA ARG A 52 3.38 -4.72 6.89
C ARG A 52 3.71 -3.68 5.80
N PHE A 53 3.06 -2.52 5.82
CA PHE A 53 3.31 -1.42 4.88
C PHE A 53 4.48 -0.54 5.35
N LEU A 54 4.92 -0.66 6.59
CA LEU A 54 5.98 0.14 7.20
C LEU A 54 7.34 -0.59 7.23
N ALA A 55 7.38 -1.84 6.76
CA ALA A 55 8.58 -2.65 6.72
C ALA A 55 9.63 -2.13 5.72
N GLY A 56 10.91 -2.52 5.91
CA GLY A 56 11.98 -2.23 4.94
C GLY A 56 12.38 -0.76 4.84
N GLY A 57 12.18 0.01 5.91
CA GLY A 57 12.47 1.45 5.92
C GLY A 57 11.41 2.32 5.27
N ASN A 58 10.21 1.76 4.99
CA ASN A 58 9.05 2.48 4.47
C ASN A 58 8.34 3.29 5.58
N GLN A 59 9.14 4.02 6.36
CA GLN A 59 8.73 4.89 7.45
C GLN A 59 9.49 6.21 7.34
N ARG A 60 8.87 7.29 7.80
CA ARG A 60 9.53 8.57 7.89
C ARG A 60 10.66 8.48 8.90
N ALA A 61 11.77 9.11 8.59
CA ALA A 61 12.94 9.07 9.43
C ALA A 61 13.76 10.34 9.26
N GLU A 62 14.33 10.82 10.35
CA GLU A 62 15.35 11.85 10.29
C GLU A 62 16.68 11.25 9.84
N VAL A 63 17.24 11.73 8.74
CA VAL A 63 18.46 11.19 8.13
C VAL A 63 19.52 12.28 7.97
N ALA A 64 20.76 11.88 7.75
CA ALA A 64 21.78 12.80 7.24
C ALA A 64 21.41 13.23 5.81
N TYR A 65 21.68 14.48 5.48
CA TYR A 65 21.40 15.06 4.18
C TYR A 65 22.67 15.71 3.63
N ALA A 66 23.19 15.13 2.55
CA ALA A 66 24.43 15.56 1.90
C ALA A 66 24.20 16.47 0.68
N GLY A 67 22.95 16.85 0.38
CA GLY A 67 22.64 17.74 -0.73
C GLY A 67 22.86 19.23 -0.38
N ASP A 68 22.98 20.05 -1.41
CA ASP A 68 23.28 21.50 -1.29
C ASP A 68 22.02 22.37 -1.09
N GLU A 69 20.84 21.77 -1.06
CA GLU A 69 19.60 22.51 -0.90
C GLU A 69 19.48 23.14 0.51
N ALA A 70 18.95 24.37 0.57
CA ALA A 70 18.80 25.09 1.83
C ALA A 70 17.71 24.45 2.73
N PRO A 71 17.83 24.56 4.07
CA PRO A 71 16.79 24.18 5.01
C PRO A 71 15.41 24.76 4.65
N GLY A 72 14.36 23.96 4.87
CA GLY A 72 12.99 24.28 4.47
C GLY A 72 12.65 23.94 3.01
N THR A 73 13.59 23.43 2.22
CA THR A 73 13.34 22.94 0.86
C THR A 73 12.76 21.53 0.87
N ILE A 74 11.77 21.26 0.02
CA ILE A 74 11.32 19.90 -0.29
C ILE A 74 12.13 19.38 -1.49
N VAL A 75 12.76 18.22 -1.35
CA VAL A 75 13.46 17.52 -2.43
C VAL A 75 12.76 16.19 -2.69
N VAL A 76 12.30 15.99 -3.92
CA VAL A 76 11.62 14.76 -4.35
C VAL A 76 12.59 13.95 -5.19
N ASP A 77 12.84 12.72 -4.77
CA ASP A 77 13.61 11.73 -5.49
C ASP A 77 12.69 10.63 -6.00
N THR A 78 12.28 10.73 -7.26
CA THR A 78 11.37 9.75 -7.88
C THR A 78 12.04 8.42 -8.18
N TYR A 79 13.38 8.40 -8.31
CA TYR A 79 14.13 7.19 -8.64
C TYR A 79 14.39 6.34 -7.40
N ALA A 80 14.66 6.98 -6.27
CA ALA A 80 14.76 6.30 -4.97
C ALA A 80 13.43 6.20 -4.20
N ARG A 81 12.35 6.79 -4.74
CA ARG A 81 11.02 6.89 -4.11
C ARG A 81 11.05 7.44 -2.70
N LYS A 82 11.77 8.55 -2.54
CA LYS A 82 11.92 9.27 -1.28
C LYS A 82 11.60 10.75 -1.47
N LEU A 83 11.02 11.36 -0.46
CA LEU A 83 10.88 12.81 -0.34
C LEU A 83 11.64 13.28 0.89
N TYR A 84 12.33 14.40 0.77
CA TYR A 84 13.11 15.00 1.84
C TYR A 84 12.59 16.40 2.14
N LEU A 85 12.32 16.69 3.41
CA LEU A 85 12.24 18.06 3.91
C LEU A 85 13.59 18.39 4.55
N VAL A 86 14.37 19.24 3.88
CA VAL A 86 15.71 19.62 4.34
C VAL A 86 15.62 20.42 5.63
N MET A 87 16.46 20.09 6.59
CA MET A 87 16.55 20.72 7.91
C MET A 87 17.95 21.29 8.13
N GLU A 88 18.12 22.03 9.22
CA GLU A 88 19.44 22.52 9.62
C GLU A 88 20.38 21.37 10.04
N GLY A 89 21.68 21.68 10.15
CA GLY A 89 22.67 20.71 10.65
C GLY A 89 22.98 19.55 9.70
N GLY A 90 22.73 19.71 8.39
CA GLY A 90 22.97 18.65 7.40
C GLY A 90 22.03 17.45 7.59
N ARG A 91 20.78 17.72 7.99
CA ARG A 91 19.75 16.71 8.23
C ARG A 91 18.56 16.92 7.31
N ALA A 92 17.74 15.89 7.15
CA ALA A 92 16.43 16.00 6.52
C ALA A 92 15.44 15.04 7.17
N MET A 93 14.17 15.43 7.20
CA MET A 93 13.09 14.46 7.39
C MET A 93 12.83 13.77 6.06
N ARG A 94 13.08 12.46 5.98
CA ARG A 94 12.81 11.63 4.81
C ARG A 94 11.45 10.98 4.96
N TYR A 95 10.66 10.94 3.89
CA TYR A 95 9.39 10.26 3.78
C TYR A 95 9.44 9.26 2.62
N PRO A 96 8.87 8.05 2.77
CA PRO A 96 8.63 7.20 1.63
C PRO A 96 7.54 7.79 0.74
N ILE A 97 7.64 7.59 -0.57
CA ILE A 97 6.61 8.06 -1.51
C ILE A 97 6.20 6.97 -2.49
N ALA A 98 4.94 7.00 -2.93
CA ALA A 98 4.56 6.36 -4.18
C ALA A 98 4.73 7.36 -5.32
N VAL A 99 5.22 6.87 -6.47
CA VAL A 99 5.40 7.69 -7.67
C VAL A 99 4.47 7.16 -8.75
N GLY A 100 3.51 7.98 -9.16
CA GLY A 100 2.67 7.65 -10.31
C GLY A 100 3.32 8.02 -11.64
N ARG A 101 2.73 7.57 -12.75
CA ARG A 101 3.22 7.91 -14.10
C ARG A 101 3.29 9.42 -14.35
N GLU A 102 2.34 10.19 -13.81
CA GLU A 102 2.34 11.66 -13.89
C GLU A 102 3.44 12.26 -13.02
N GLY A 103 3.80 11.58 -11.92
CA GLY A 103 4.98 11.81 -11.08
C GLY A 103 6.28 12.03 -11.86
N LEU A 104 6.44 11.34 -13.01
CA LEU A 104 7.63 11.38 -13.85
C LEU A 104 7.67 12.56 -14.83
N SER A 105 6.55 13.25 -15.02
CA SER A 105 6.40 14.33 -16.00
C SER A 105 6.90 15.68 -15.49
N PHE A 106 6.86 15.91 -14.17
CA PHE A 106 7.36 17.14 -13.55
C PHE A 106 8.86 17.01 -13.25
N ARG A 107 9.66 17.88 -13.87
CA ARG A 107 11.12 17.92 -13.69
C ARG A 107 11.58 19.32 -13.30
N GLY A 108 12.65 19.40 -12.51
CA GLY A 108 13.24 20.67 -12.09
C GLY A 108 12.58 21.23 -10.82
N THR A 109 12.38 22.55 -10.77
CA THR A 109 12.00 23.25 -9.54
C THR A 109 10.61 23.87 -9.58
N GLY A 110 10.01 24.07 -8.43
CA GLY A 110 8.74 24.75 -8.25
C GLY A 110 8.61 25.29 -6.83
N VAL A 111 7.43 25.77 -6.49
CA VAL A 111 7.07 26.18 -5.13
C VAL A 111 5.73 25.62 -4.73
N VAL A 112 5.51 25.43 -3.43
CA VAL A 112 4.16 25.17 -2.89
C VAL A 112 3.35 26.45 -3.03
N GLY A 113 2.46 26.52 -4.04
CA GLY A 113 1.65 27.72 -4.29
C GLY A 113 0.34 27.71 -3.51
N ARG A 114 -0.21 26.52 -3.26
CA ARG A 114 -1.42 26.33 -2.46
C ARG A 114 -1.31 25.05 -1.64
N LYS A 115 -2.01 25.06 -0.52
CA LYS A 115 -2.19 23.95 0.41
C LYS A 115 -3.68 23.72 0.62
N ALA A 116 -4.11 22.47 0.73
CA ALA A 116 -5.48 22.12 1.09
C ALA A 116 -5.54 20.94 2.05
N GLU A 117 -6.49 21.01 2.98
CA GLU A 117 -6.94 19.90 3.83
C GLU A 117 -8.16 19.26 3.19
N TRP A 118 -8.23 17.93 3.24
CA TRP A 118 -9.28 17.12 2.60
C TRP A 118 -9.69 17.64 1.21
N PRO A 119 -8.72 17.76 0.27
CA PRO A 119 -8.97 18.35 -1.03
C PRO A 119 -10.01 17.56 -1.83
N ALA A 120 -10.87 18.27 -2.56
CA ALA A 120 -11.64 17.65 -3.63
C ALA A 120 -10.71 17.16 -4.75
N TRP A 121 -11.11 16.07 -5.40
CA TRP A 121 -10.39 15.50 -6.54
C TRP A 121 -11.30 15.37 -7.74
N GLN A 122 -10.76 15.57 -8.93
CA GLN A 122 -11.46 15.28 -10.17
C GLN A 122 -10.48 14.65 -11.16
N PRO A 123 -10.85 13.54 -11.81
CA PRO A 123 -10.03 12.96 -12.86
C PRO A 123 -9.93 13.93 -14.04
N THR A 124 -8.80 13.94 -14.72
CA THR A 124 -8.66 14.75 -15.94
C THR A 124 -9.54 14.18 -17.06
N ALA A 125 -9.93 15.02 -18.02
CA ALA A 125 -10.68 14.57 -19.20
C ALA A 125 -9.94 13.45 -19.95
N ASN A 126 -8.60 13.47 -19.96
CA ASN A 126 -7.79 12.42 -20.56
C ASN A 126 -7.90 11.08 -19.81
N MET A 127 -7.94 11.11 -18.47
CA MET A 127 -8.13 9.91 -17.65
C MET A 127 -9.51 9.29 -17.94
N VAL A 128 -10.58 10.10 -17.92
CA VAL A 128 -11.94 9.63 -18.23
C VAL A 128 -12.02 9.03 -19.63
N ARG A 129 -11.38 9.65 -20.62
CA ARG A 129 -11.38 9.17 -22.01
C ARG A 129 -10.59 7.87 -22.21
N THR A 130 -9.45 7.72 -21.54
CA THR A 130 -8.52 6.59 -21.78
C THR A 130 -8.79 5.39 -20.87
N ARG A 131 -9.37 5.60 -19.69
CA ARG A 131 -9.74 4.57 -18.71
C ARG A 131 -11.13 4.84 -18.12
N PRO A 132 -12.19 4.81 -18.95
CA PRO A 132 -13.56 5.08 -18.50
C PRO A 132 -14.04 4.04 -17.47
N ASP A 133 -13.54 2.80 -17.57
CA ASP A 133 -13.78 1.72 -16.61
C ASP A 133 -13.42 2.10 -15.17
N LEU A 134 -12.39 2.94 -14.99
CA LEU A 134 -11.94 3.41 -13.68
C LEU A 134 -12.47 4.80 -13.31
N TYR A 135 -12.66 5.70 -14.28
CA TYR A 135 -12.84 7.13 -14.00
C TYR A 135 -14.18 7.72 -14.40
N ALA A 136 -15.00 7.04 -15.22
CA ALA A 136 -16.25 7.62 -15.70
C ALA A 136 -17.23 7.93 -14.56
N ALA A 137 -17.32 7.05 -13.56
CA ALA A 137 -18.16 7.25 -12.37
C ALA A 137 -17.75 8.47 -11.54
N TYR A 138 -16.50 8.92 -11.67
CA TYR A 138 -15.92 10.03 -10.90
C TYR A 138 -15.75 11.30 -11.73
N ALA A 139 -16.30 11.37 -12.95
CA ALA A 139 -16.12 12.53 -13.83
C ALA A 139 -16.66 13.85 -13.22
N GLY A 140 -17.66 13.76 -12.33
CA GLY A 140 -18.19 14.89 -11.55
C GLY A 140 -17.32 15.30 -10.35
N GLY A 141 -16.22 14.58 -10.11
CA GLY A 141 -15.34 14.78 -8.96
C GLY A 141 -15.78 14.02 -7.71
N LEU A 142 -14.87 13.96 -6.75
CA LEU A 142 -15.07 13.45 -5.40
C LEU A 142 -14.84 14.59 -4.40
N PRO A 143 -15.71 14.75 -3.40
CA PRO A 143 -15.44 15.64 -2.28
C PRO A 143 -14.23 15.14 -1.47
N GLY A 144 -13.73 15.98 -0.57
CA GLY A 144 -12.75 15.55 0.43
C GLY A 144 -13.30 14.40 1.28
N GLY A 145 -12.44 13.46 1.64
CA GLY A 145 -12.77 12.38 2.57
C GLY A 145 -11.86 11.16 2.45
N LEU A 146 -12.11 10.15 3.28
CA LEU A 146 -11.25 8.97 3.43
C LEU A 146 -11.07 8.15 2.13
N GLN A 147 -12.05 8.18 1.24
CA GLN A 147 -12.01 7.47 -0.04
C GLN A 147 -11.41 8.29 -1.18
N ASN A 148 -11.09 9.57 -0.93
CA ASN A 148 -10.55 10.45 -1.95
C ASN A 148 -9.07 10.08 -2.24
N PRO A 149 -8.67 9.92 -3.52
CA PRO A 149 -7.31 9.50 -3.86
C PRO A 149 -6.24 10.55 -3.54
N LEU A 150 -6.61 11.81 -3.25
CA LEU A 150 -5.68 12.83 -2.75
C LEU A 150 -5.42 12.74 -1.23
N GLY A 151 -6.20 11.93 -0.52
CA GLY A 151 -6.05 11.72 0.92
C GLY A 151 -6.28 12.99 1.76
N ALA A 152 -5.65 13.03 2.93
CA ALA A 152 -5.93 14.04 3.96
C ALA A 152 -5.38 15.44 3.63
N ARG A 153 -4.26 15.54 2.92
CA ARG A 153 -3.59 16.81 2.60
C ARG A 153 -3.06 16.82 1.18
N ALA A 154 -3.03 18.00 0.54
CA ALA A 154 -2.35 18.20 -0.73
C ALA A 154 -1.58 19.53 -0.78
N LEU A 155 -0.38 19.46 -1.34
CA LEU A 155 0.47 20.59 -1.73
C LEU A 155 0.42 20.73 -3.25
N TYR A 156 -0.05 21.88 -3.73
CA TYR A 156 -0.17 22.19 -5.16
C TYR A 156 1.08 22.94 -5.61
N LEU A 157 1.78 22.40 -6.60
CA LEU A 157 3.03 22.97 -7.06
C LEU A 157 2.81 23.99 -8.15
N TYR A 158 3.50 25.11 -8.02
CA TYR A 158 3.44 26.24 -8.95
C TYR A 158 4.83 26.51 -9.53
N ARG A 159 4.86 26.98 -10.78
CA ARG A 159 6.07 27.47 -11.45
C ARG A 159 5.73 28.75 -12.21
N GLY A 160 6.47 29.82 -11.95
CA GLY A 160 6.22 31.14 -12.58
C GLY A 160 4.78 31.65 -12.36
N GLY A 161 4.21 31.39 -11.17
CA GLY A 161 2.85 31.80 -10.81
C GLY A 161 1.72 30.93 -11.39
N ARG A 162 2.01 29.84 -12.10
CA ARG A 162 1.01 28.93 -12.68
C ARG A 162 1.01 27.58 -11.99
N ASP A 163 -0.17 27.00 -11.75
CA ASP A 163 -0.33 25.61 -11.28
C ASP A 163 0.26 24.66 -12.32
N THR A 164 1.14 23.76 -11.89
CA THR A 164 1.81 22.78 -12.76
C THR A 164 0.95 21.54 -12.99
N MET A 165 -0.22 21.46 -12.36
CA MET A 165 -1.04 20.26 -12.23
C MET A 165 -0.35 19.11 -11.47
N PHE A 166 0.81 19.37 -10.85
CA PHE A 166 1.51 18.42 -10.00
C PHE A 166 1.17 18.62 -8.52
N ARG A 167 1.10 17.52 -7.77
CA ARG A 167 0.74 17.54 -6.35
C ARG A 167 1.62 16.59 -5.54
N ILE A 168 1.90 17.00 -4.32
CA ILE A 168 2.40 16.11 -3.26
C ILE A 168 1.23 15.93 -2.30
N HIS A 169 0.73 14.71 -2.11
CA HIS A 169 -0.54 14.50 -1.42
C HIS A 169 -0.58 13.20 -0.63
N GLY A 170 -1.59 13.05 0.23
CA GLY A 170 -1.88 11.81 0.95
C GLY A 170 -2.43 10.71 0.03
N THR A 171 -2.99 9.65 0.59
CA THR A 171 -3.61 8.58 -0.22
C THR A 171 -4.67 7.85 0.60
N SER A 172 -5.74 7.41 -0.05
CA SER A 172 -6.67 6.44 0.54
C SER A 172 -6.11 5.01 0.52
N ASP A 173 -5.09 4.76 -0.30
CA ASP A 173 -4.43 3.47 -0.44
C ASP A 173 -3.02 3.50 0.17
N ALA A 174 -2.94 3.17 1.46
CA ALA A 174 -1.68 3.09 2.19
C ALA A 174 -0.72 2.04 1.61
N ALA A 175 -1.25 0.96 1.00
CA ALA A 175 -0.42 -0.11 0.44
C ALA A 175 0.41 0.37 -0.77
N SER A 176 -0.01 1.45 -1.43
CA SER A 176 0.73 2.00 -2.58
C SER A 176 2.03 2.73 -2.24
N VAL A 177 2.23 3.16 -0.98
CA VAL A 177 3.40 3.96 -0.60
C VAL A 177 4.67 3.11 -0.59
N GLY A 178 5.72 3.59 -1.26
CA GLY A 178 6.97 2.86 -1.50
C GLY A 178 7.05 2.19 -2.89
N TYR A 179 5.95 2.20 -3.65
CA TYR A 179 5.83 1.52 -4.94
C TYR A 179 5.66 2.49 -6.12
N ALA A 180 5.91 1.99 -7.33
CA ALA A 180 5.47 2.65 -8.55
C ALA A 180 3.94 2.45 -8.70
N THR A 181 3.25 3.50 -9.14
CA THR A 181 1.80 3.44 -9.37
C THR A 181 1.45 3.87 -10.80
N SER A 182 0.29 3.43 -11.28
CA SER A 182 -0.14 3.67 -12.66
C SER A 182 -0.62 5.10 -12.93
N ALA A 183 -0.99 5.86 -11.90
CA ALA A 183 -1.60 7.18 -12.01
C ALA A 183 -1.29 8.07 -10.80
N GLY A 184 -1.39 9.39 -10.95
CA GLY A 184 -1.16 10.35 -9.87
C GLY A 184 0.29 10.86 -9.81
N CYS A 185 0.50 11.87 -8.98
CA CYS A 185 1.77 12.57 -8.82
C CYS A 185 2.63 11.88 -7.75
N ILE A 186 2.76 12.47 -6.56
CA ILE A 186 3.55 11.96 -5.43
C ILE A 186 2.62 11.70 -4.25
N ARG A 187 2.55 10.45 -3.81
CA ARG A 187 1.68 10.02 -2.70
C ARG A 187 2.49 9.73 -1.45
N LEU A 188 1.96 10.16 -0.31
CA LEU A 188 2.45 9.84 1.03
C LEU A 188 1.37 9.09 1.79
N PHE A 189 1.74 8.41 2.87
CA PHE A 189 0.79 8.06 3.92
C PHE A 189 0.07 9.33 4.41
N ASN A 190 -1.18 9.23 4.85
CA ASN A 190 -1.91 10.42 5.32
C ASN A 190 -1.23 11.06 6.53
N GLN A 191 -0.66 10.25 7.43
CA GLN A 191 0.12 10.71 8.58
C GLN A 191 1.32 11.56 8.15
N ASP A 192 2.05 11.11 7.13
CA ASP A 192 3.20 11.81 6.58
C ASP A 192 2.80 13.04 5.77
N ALA A 193 1.67 12.99 5.06
CA ALA A 193 1.11 14.14 4.36
C ALA A 193 0.69 15.26 5.33
N ILE A 194 0.10 14.89 6.48
CA ILE A 194 -0.25 15.81 7.57
C ILE A 194 1.01 16.43 8.19
N ASP A 195 2.00 15.60 8.52
CA ASP A 195 3.27 16.07 9.08
C ASP A 195 3.97 17.06 8.14
N LEU A 196 4.16 16.70 6.86
CA LEU A 196 4.77 17.57 5.86
C LEU A 196 3.96 18.87 5.67
N TYR A 197 2.63 18.75 5.56
CA TYR A 197 1.74 19.91 5.42
C TYR A 197 1.90 20.90 6.56
N ASN A 198 1.98 20.43 7.80
CA ASN A 198 2.10 21.32 8.96
C ASN A 198 3.47 22.00 9.05
N ARG A 199 4.53 21.41 8.47
CA ARG A 199 5.88 21.95 8.49
C ARG A 199 6.16 22.99 7.42
N VAL A 200 5.48 22.93 6.28
CA VAL A 200 5.84 23.75 5.10
C VAL A 200 4.85 24.89 4.83
N PRO A 201 5.30 26.16 4.78
CA PRO A 201 4.44 27.27 4.36
C PRO A 201 4.22 27.29 2.83
N ASN A 202 3.25 28.10 2.38
CA ASN A 202 3.22 28.49 0.96
C ASN A 202 4.51 29.24 0.61
N GLY A 203 4.99 29.06 -0.61
CA GLY A 203 6.28 29.57 -1.09
C GLY A 203 7.46 28.61 -0.85
N THR A 204 7.28 27.52 -0.10
CA THR A 204 8.31 26.50 0.08
C THR A 204 8.82 25.98 -1.27
N ARG A 205 10.15 26.02 -1.44
CA ARG A 205 10.81 25.52 -2.65
C ARG A 205 10.67 24.01 -2.75
N VAL A 206 10.39 23.55 -3.95
CA VAL A 206 10.39 22.13 -4.30
C VAL A 206 11.40 21.88 -5.43
N LYS A 207 12.22 20.85 -5.31
CA LYS A 207 13.12 20.36 -6.35
C LYS A 207 12.86 18.89 -6.60
N VAL A 208 12.68 18.50 -7.86
CA VAL A 208 12.69 17.08 -8.26
C VAL A 208 14.08 16.74 -8.79
N ARG A 209 14.71 15.73 -8.21
CA ARG A 209 16.03 15.26 -8.63
C ARG A 209 15.98 14.65 -10.04
N THR A 210 17.03 14.89 -10.79
CA THR A 210 17.37 14.10 -11.97
C THR A 210 17.90 12.73 -11.56
N GLU A 211 17.98 11.80 -12.51
CA GLU A 211 18.55 10.48 -12.26
C GLU A 211 20.02 10.56 -11.80
N VAL A 212 20.81 11.45 -12.41
CA VAL A 212 22.22 11.68 -12.04
C VAL A 212 22.34 12.20 -10.60
N GLU A 213 21.49 13.15 -10.20
CA GLU A 213 21.47 13.66 -8.83
C GLU A 213 21.01 12.59 -7.83
N SER A 214 20.03 11.76 -8.21
CA SER A 214 19.59 10.64 -7.38
C SER A 214 20.70 9.62 -7.18
N LEU A 215 21.37 9.20 -8.26
CA LEU A 215 22.49 8.26 -8.22
C LEU A 215 23.64 8.79 -7.35
N ALA A 216 23.95 10.09 -7.44
CA ALA A 216 24.99 10.71 -6.62
C ALA A 216 24.61 10.75 -5.13
N ALA A 217 23.33 10.95 -4.80
CA ALA A 217 22.87 11.11 -3.43
C ALA A 217 22.53 9.77 -2.73
N GLU A 218 21.94 8.83 -3.46
CA GLU A 218 21.38 7.58 -2.92
C GLU A 218 22.20 6.34 -3.33
N GLY A 219 23.07 6.47 -4.33
CA GLY A 219 23.68 5.34 -5.02
C GLY A 219 22.69 4.62 -5.96
N PRO A 220 23.15 3.58 -6.67
CA PRO A 220 22.28 2.80 -7.54
C PRO A 220 21.15 2.15 -6.72
N GLN A 221 19.94 2.13 -7.29
CA GLN A 221 18.75 1.58 -6.64
C GLN A 221 18.15 0.48 -7.51
N MET A 222 17.53 -0.50 -6.87
CA MET A 222 16.83 -1.61 -7.51
C MET A 222 15.44 -1.83 -6.88
N GLU A 223 14.55 -2.47 -7.62
CA GLU A 223 13.31 -3.00 -7.02
C GLU A 223 13.57 -4.36 -6.37
N ASP A 224 13.06 -4.56 -5.15
CA ASP A 224 13.02 -5.87 -4.52
C ASP A 224 11.98 -6.81 -5.20
N ALA A 225 11.83 -8.04 -4.69
CA ALA A 225 10.88 -9.01 -5.25
C ALA A 225 9.41 -8.57 -5.15
N TYR A 226 9.12 -7.56 -4.32
CA TYR A 226 7.80 -7.03 -4.07
C TYR A 226 7.57 -5.69 -4.79
N GLY A 227 8.60 -5.13 -5.44
CA GLY A 227 8.54 -3.88 -6.18
C GLY A 227 8.88 -2.62 -5.35
N ARG A 228 9.48 -2.74 -4.16
CA ARG A 228 9.96 -1.59 -3.36
C ARG A 228 11.34 -1.15 -3.82
N MET A 229 11.61 0.16 -3.82
CA MET A 229 12.97 0.66 -4.10
C MET A 229 13.88 0.46 -2.90
N ILE A 230 14.99 -0.23 -3.13
CA ILE A 230 16.05 -0.49 -2.17
C ILE A 230 17.42 -0.20 -2.82
N PRO A 231 18.48 0.01 -2.02
CA PRO A 231 19.83 0.13 -2.56
C PRO A 231 20.21 -1.11 -3.37
N ASP A 232 20.89 -0.90 -4.50
CA ASP A 232 21.39 -1.99 -5.33
C ASP A 232 22.72 -2.49 -4.76
N THR A 233 22.65 -3.54 -3.94
CA THR A 233 23.81 -4.19 -3.33
C THR A 233 23.76 -5.69 -3.59
N PRO A 234 24.91 -6.39 -3.62
CA PRO A 234 24.95 -7.84 -3.81
C PRO A 234 24.08 -8.61 -2.82
N GLU A 235 23.94 -8.12 -1.59
CA GLU A 235 23.07 -8.72 -0.57
C GLU A 235 21.58 -8.60 -0.94
N ASN A 236 21.17 -7.43 -1.45
CA ASN A 236 19.80 -7.17 -1.87
C ASN A 236 19.44 -7.93 -3.16
N GLU A 237 20.38 -8.04 -4.10
CA GLU A 237 20.23 -8.89 -5.29
C GLU A 237 20.03 -10.36 -4.91
N ALA A 238 20.88 -10.89 -4.04
CA ALA A 238 20.78 -12.26 -3.55
C ALA A 238 19.49 -12.50 -2.75
N GLN A 239 19.02 -11.50 -1.99
CA GLN A 239 17.75 -11.59 -1.27
C GLN A 239 16.56 -11.59 -2.23
N LYS A 240 16.58 -10.74 -3.26
CA LYS A 240 15.53 -10.70 -4.29
C LYS A 240 15.38 -12.06 -4.99
N GLU A 241 16.48 -12.71 -5.35
CA GLU A 241 16.44 -14.04 -5.98
C GLU A 241 15.77 -15.08 -5.07
N LYS A 242 16.12 -15.08 -3.78
CA LYS A 242 15.51 -15.98 -2.78
C LYS A 242 14.02 -15.71 -2.62
N ASP A 243 13.64 -14.43 -2.54
CA ASP A 243 12.24 -14.03 -2.37
C ASP A 243 11.41 -14.39 -3.61
N LEU A 244 11.93 -14.19 -4.82
CA LEU A 244 11.27 -14.61 -6.06
C LEU A 244 11.08 -16.13 -6.11
N ALA A 245 12.08 -16.91 -5.69
CA ALA A 245 11.96 -18.36 -5.61
C ALA A 245 10.88 -18.80 -4.59
N LEU A 246 10.80 -18.12 -3.45
CA LEU A 246 9.78 -18.37 -2.44
C LEU A 246 8.37 -18.03 -2.96
N ILE A 247 8.22 -16.87 -3.62
CA ILE A 247 6.96 -16.43 -4.23
C ILE A 247 6.52 -17.45 -5.29
N ALA A 248 7.42 -17.88 -6.17
CA ALA A 248 7.12 -18.88 -7.18
C ALA A 248 6.63 -20.20 -6.55
N LYS A 249 7.36 -20.70 -5.54
CA LYS A 249 6.99 -21.93 -4.81
C LYS A 249 5.61 -21.80 -4.14
N GLN A 250 5.34 -20.64 -3.54
CA GLN A 250 4.05 -20.38 -2.90
C GLN A 250 2.92 -20.30 -3.95
N ALA A 251 3.14 -19.65 -5.09
CA ALA A 251 2.17 -19.60 -6.18
C ALA A 251 1.86 -20.99 -6.76
N GLU A 252 2.85 -21.88 -6.88
CA GLU A 252 2.61 -23.27 -7.28
C GLU A 252 1.76 -24.03 -6.26
N LYS A 253 2.05 -23.83 -4.97
CA LYS A 253 1.28 -24.44 -3.88
C LYS A 253 -0.16 -23.93 -3.87
N ASP A 254 -0.37 -22.63 -4.07
CA ASP A 254 -1.69 -22.01 -4.10
C ASP A 254 -2.49 -22.44 -5.31
N ARG A 255 -1.85 -22.56 -6.49
CA ARG A 255 -2.47 -23.14 -7.69
C ARG A 255 -2.91 -24.59 -7.44
N ALA A 256 -2.02 -25.43 -6.88
CA ALA A 256 -2.36 -26.81 -6.56
C ALA A 256 -3.48 -26.92 -5.50
N ALA A 257 -3.49 -26.02 -4.51
CA ALA A 257 -4.55 -25.94 -3.52
C ALA A 257 -5.88 -25.50 -4.15
N ALA A 258 -5.88 -24.52 -5.05
CA ALA A 258 -7.04 -24.03 -5.78
C ALA A 258 -7.62 -25.12 -6.70
N GLU A 259 -6.79 -25.82 -7.48
CA GLU A 259 -7.20 -26.95 -8.31
C GLU A 259 -7.84 -28.07 -7.47
N LYS A 260 -7.24 -28.39 -6.32
CA LYS A 260 -7.80 -29.39 -5.39
C LYS A 260 -9.13 -28.94 -4.80
N ALA A 261 -9.25 -27.67 -4.44
CA ALA A 261 -10.48 -27.09 -3.92
C ALA A 261 -11.59 -27.10 -4.98
N ASP A 262 -11.27 -26.74 -6.22
CA ASP A 262 -12.21 -26.74 -7.34
C ASP A 262 -12.71 -28.16 -7.67
N LYS A 263 -11.79 -29.14 -7.74
CA LYS A 263 -12.17 -30.55 -7.93
C LYS A 263 -13.11 -31.03 -6.82
N LYS A 264 -12.87 -30.64 -5.57
CA LYS A 264 -13.74 -30.99 -4.43
C LYS A 264 -15.12 -30.32 -4.55
N ARG A 265 -15.16 -29.06 -4.98
CA ARG A 265 -16.37 -28.27 -5.23
C ARG A 265 -17.23 -28.91 -6.31
N LEU A 266 -16.66 -29.19 -7.48
CA LEU A 266 -17.36 -29.84 -8.59
C LEU A 266 -17.91 -31.22 -8.20
N ALA A 267 -17.13 -32.03 -7.49
CA ALA A 267 -17.61 -33.33 -7.00
C ALA A 267 -18.78 -33.18 -6.01
N ALA A 268 -18.84 -32.11 -5.22
CA ALA A 268 -19.96 -31.84 -4.32
C ALA A 268 -21.22 -31.40 -5.07
N CYS A 269 -21.09 -30.60 -6.12
CA CYS A 269 -22.19 -30.21 -7.00
C CYS A 269 -22.77 -31.42 -7.74
N GLN A 270 -21.90 -32.28 -8.29
CA GLN A 270 -22.33 -33.51 -8.95
C GLN A 270 -23.15 -34.41 -8.00
N ARG A 271 -22.75 -34.53 -6.72
CA ARG A 271 -23.53 -35.27 -5.70
C ARG A 271 -24.90 -34.63 -5.40
N ARG A 272 -25.09 -33.35 -5.70
CA ARG A 272 -26.35 -32.61 -5.53
C ARG A 272 -27.16 -32.54 -6.83
N GLY A 273 -26.70 -33.18 -7.92
CA GLY A 273 -27.34 -33.11 -9.23
C GLY A 273 -27.22 -31.73 -9.89
N ILE A 274 -26.21 -30.94 -9.51
CA ILE A 274 -25.92 -29.65 -10.12
C ILE A 274 -24.82 -29.88 -11.17
N GLU A 275 -25.07 -29.46 -12.40
CA GLU A 275 -24.11 -29.55 -13.50
C GLU A 275 -22.88 -28.67 -13.24
N PRO A 276 -21.69 -29.00 -13.77
CA PRO A 276 -20.45 -28.24 -13.53
C PRO A 276 -20.55 -26.75 -13.86
N GLU A 277 -21.30 -26.41 -14.91
CA GLU A 277 -21.56 -25.04 -15.38
C GLU A 277 -22.47 -24.23 -14.44
N ASP A 278 -23.37 -24.91 -13.72
CA ASP A 278 -24.28 -24.32 -12.74
C ASP A 278 -23.72 -24.42 -11.30
N CYS A 279 -22.55 -25.04 -11.13
CA CYS A 279 -21.92 -25.21 -9.83
C CYS A 279 -21.36 -23.86 -9.35
N PRO A 280 -21.84 -23.30 -8.23
CA PRO A 280 -21.41 -21.99 -7.77
C PRO A 280 -19.89 -21.96 -7.58
N GLY A 281 -19.25 -20.91 -8.10
CA GLY A 281 -17.81 -20.70 -7.97
C GLY A 281 -17.37 -20.52 -6.52
N PRO A 282 -16.07 -20.55 -6.23
CA PRO A 282 -15.58 -20.12 -4.93
C PRO A 282 -16.08 -18.70 -4.66
N GLU A 283 -16.77 -18.48 -3.53
CA GLU A 283 -17.09 -17.14 -3.04
C GLU A 283 -15.76 -16.41 -2.87
N LEU A 284 -15.49 -15.45 -3.75
CA LEU A 284 -14.47 -14.45 -3.49
C LEU A 284 -14.99 -13.68 -2.26
N PRO A 285 -14.20 -13.52 -1.18
CA PRO A 285 -14.60 -12.59 -0.13
C PRO A 285 -14.92 -11.26 -0.80
N ASP A 286 -16.05 -10.65 -0.45
CA ASP A 286 -16.53 -9.41 -1.05
C ASP A 286 -15.35 -8.49 -1.32
N ALA A 287 -15.12 -8.24 -2.61
CA ALA A 287 -13.97 -7.49 -3.07
C ALA A 287 -14.02 -6.13 -2.38
N VAL A 288 -13.12 -5.92 -1.42
CA VAL A 288 -12.57 -4.58 -1.19
C VAL A 288 -12.02 -4.19 -2.56
N VAL A 289 -12.65 -3.18 -3.17
CA VAL A 289 -12.24 -2.61 -4.45
C VAL A 289 -10.79 -2.13 -4.29
N THR A 290 -9.83 -3.00 -4.56
CA THR A 290 -8.43 -2.64 -4.71
C THR A 290 -8.29 -2.07 -6.11
N ILE A 291 -8.27 -0.74 -6.18
CA ILE A 291 -7.78 -0.06 -7.36
C ILE A 291 -6.29 -0.39 -7.48
N GLY A 292 -5.98 -1.31 -8.39
CA GLY A 292 -4.66 -1.40 -9.01
C GLY A 292 -3.77 -2.52 -8.53
N THR A 293 -3.88 -3.67 -9.19
CA THR A 293 -2.73 -4.45 -9.67
C THR A 293 -3.22 -5.42 -10.74
N GLN A 294 -3.21 -5.00 -12.01
CA GLN A 294 -3.00 -5.94 -13.10
C GLN A 294 -1.72 -5.53 -13.82
N GLY A 295 -0.69 -6.31 -13.54
CA GLY A 295 0.56 -6.30 -14.25
C GLY A 295 0.34 -6.73 -15.70
N ASN A 296 0.90 -5.91 -16.58
CA ASN A 296 1.65 -6.28 -17.77
C ASN A 296 1.61 -7.77 -18.17
N THR A 297 0.72 -8.12 -19.09
CA THR A 297 0.94 -9.21 -20.04
C THR A 297 0.64 -8.67 -21.43
N GLN A 298 1.69 -8.22 -22.12
CA GLN A 298 1.81 -8.25 -23.57
C GLN A 298 3.25 -7.88 -23.96
N GLY A 299 4.03 -8.94 -24.21
CA GLY A 299 5.13 -9.00 -25.15
C GLY A 299 4.90 -10.26 -25.99
#